data_AF-A0A067FTV4-F1
#
_entry.id   AF-A0A067FTV4-F1
#
_cell.length_a   1.000
_cell.length_b   1.000
_cell.length_c   1.000
_cell.angle_alpha   90.00
_cell.angle_beta   90.00
_cell.angle_gamma   90.00
#
_symmetry.space_group_name_H-M   'P 1'
#
loop_
_entity.id
_entity.type
_entity.pdbx_description
1 polymer ?
#
loop_
_entity_poly.entity_id
_entity_poly.type
_entity_poly.pdbx_seq_one_letter_code
_entity_poly.pdbx_strand_id
1 'polypeptide(L)'
;MAEKLAPEKRHRFLHNGQTVFEWDQTLDEINIYINLPPNVHSKQFYCKIQSKHIELGIKGNPPYLNHELTCPVKTDSSFWTLEDDVMHITLTKRDKGQTWASPIMGQGQLDPYVTDQEQKRLMLQRFQEE
;
A
#
# COMPACT_ATOMS: atom_id res chain seq x y z
N MET A 1 -20.50 -7.90 5.82
CA MET A 1 -19.79 -8.44 7.00
C MET A 1 -18.26 -8.20 6.94
N ALA A 2 -17.65 -8.03 5.76
CA ALA A 2 -16.23 -7.68 5.60
C ALA A 2 -15.84 -6.25 6.05
N GLU A 3 -16.80 -5.32 6.14
CA GLU A 3 -16.55 -3.93 6.57
C GLU A 3 -16.16 -3.76 8.05
N LYS A 4 -16.35 -4.78 8.91
CA LYS A 4 -16.13 -4.64 10.36
C LYS A 4 -14.65 -4.71 10.79
N LEU A 5 -13.73 -5.00 9.88
CA LEU A 5 -12.30 -5.19 10.19
C LEU A 5 -11.37 -4.43 9.22
N ALA A 6 -11.91 -3.46 8.48
CA ALA A 6 -11.08 -2.49 7.80
C ALA A 6 -10.14 -1.83 8.84
N PRO A 7 -8.85 -1.66 8.50
CA PRO A 7 -7.90 -1.06 9.44
C PRO A 7 -8.40 0.31 9.89
N GLU A 8 -8.61 0.48 11.20
CA GLU A 8 -9.12 1.75 11.77
C GLU A 8 -8.14 2.92 11.57
N LYS A 9 -6.87 2.62 11.28
CA LYS A 9 -5.81 3.61 11.13
C LYS A 9 -4.83 3.21 10.04
N ARG A 10 -4.51 4.17 9.17
CA ARG A 10 -3.43 4.05 8.19
C ARG A 10 -2.07 4.34 8.84
N HIS A 11 -1.07 3.59 8.42
CA HIS A 11 0.32 3.86 8.71
C HIS A 11 0.84 4.94 7.76
N ARG A 12 1.79 5.75 8.21
CA ARG A 12 2.34 6.86 7.41
C ARG A 12 3.84 6.73 7.30
N PHE A 13 4.34 6.80 6.07
CA PHE A 13 5.77 6.93 5.84
C PHE A 13 6.10 8.40 5.60
N LEU A 14 6.99 8.93 6.45
CA LEU A 14 7.46 10.32 6.39
C LEU A 14 8.90 10.34 5.89
N HIS A 15 9.22 11.28 5.00
CA HIS A 15 10.58 11.57 4.57
C HIS A 15 10.78 13.09 4.57
N ASN A 16 11.83 13.57 5.26
CA ASN A 16 12.13 15.00 5.42
C ASN A 16 10.93 15.84 5.92
N GLY A 17 10.11 15.27 6.82
CA GLY A 17 8.95 15.95 7.39
C GLY A 17 7.71 15.99 6.48
N GLN A 18 7.76 15.37 5.30
CA GLN A 18 6.62 15.25 4.39
C GLN A 18 6.12 13.81 4.34
N THR A 19 4.81 13.62 4.25
CA THR A 19 4.20 12.31 3.99
C THR A 19 4.50 11.88 2.56
N VAL A 20 5.21 10.77 2.42
CA VAL A 20 5.48 10.14 1.12
C VAL A 20 4.28 9.32 0.68
N PHE A 21 3.80 8.45 1.57
CA PHE A 21 2.59 7.68 1.38
C PHE A 21 1.99 7.28 2.72
N GLU A 22 0.69 7.02 2.69
CA GLU A 22 -0.02 6.32 3.77
C GLU A 22 -0.36 4.93 3.29
N TRP A 23 -0.50 3.98 4.19
CA TRP A 23 -0.81 2.61 3.80
C TRP A 23 -1.49 1.85 4.91
N ASP A 24 -2.21 0.81 4.52
CA ASP A 24 -2.79 -0.17 5.43
C ASP A 24 -2.82 -1.54 4.78
N GLN A 25 -3.25 -2.54 5.55
CA GLN A 25 -3.34 -3.90 5.05
C GLN A 25 -4.55 -4.64 5.59
N THR A 26 -4.99 -5.62 4.81
CA THR A 26 -5.90 -6.68 5.26
C THR A 26 -5.20 -8.03 5.10
N LEU A 27 -5.93 -9.13 5.32
CA LEU A 27 -5.41 -10.46 5.01
C LEU A 27 -5.05 -10.62 3.53
N ASP A 28 -5.81 -9.99 2.64
CA ASP A 28 -5.67 -10.20 1.20
C ASP A 28 -4.93 -9.07 0.50
N GLU A 29 -4.97 -7.85 1.05
CA GLU A 29 -4.54 -6.65 0.32
C GLU A 29 -3.55 -5.79 1.12
N ILE A 30 -2.73 -5.05 0.39
CA ILE A 30 -2.02 -3.86 0.84
C ILE A 30 -2.61 -2.66 0.10
N ASN A 31 -3.03 -1.64 0.83
CA ASN A 31 -3.52 -0.39 0.27
C ASN A 31 -2.47 0.70 0.47
N ILE A 32 -2.12 1.44 -0.58
CA ILE A 32 -1.19 2.58 -0.52
C ILE A 32 -1.91 3.82 -1.04
N TYR A 33 -1.78 4.93 -0.31
CA TYR A 33 -2.41 6.22 -0.59
C TYR A 33 -1.34 7.29 -0.73
N ILE A 34 -1.34 7.99 -1.86
CA ILE A 34 -0.35 9.03 -2.17
C ILE A 34 -1.09 10.29 -2.59
N ASN A 35 -0.86 11.38 -1.85
CA ASN A 35 -1.37 12.69 -2.22
C ASN A 35 -0.62 13.19 -3.46
N LEU A 36 -1.36 13.46 -4.53
CA LEU A 36 -0.80 13.89 -5.79
C LEU A 36 -0.58 15.41 -5.80
N PRO A 37 0.42 15.89 -6.57
CA PRO A 37 0.62 17.33 -6.72
C PRO A 37 -0.57 17.98 -7.44
N PRO A 38 -1.00 19.17 -6.99
CA PRO A 38 -2.11 19.87 -7.63
C PRO A 38 -1.74 20.31 -9.05
N ASN A 39 -2.75 20.49 -9.91
CA ASN A 39 -2.62 20.94 -11.30
C ASN A 39 -1.96 19.94 -12.27
N VAL A 40 -1.83 18.67 -11.91
CA VAL A 40 -1.41 17.61 -12.85
C VAL A 40 -2.63 16.84 -13.32
N HIS A 41 -2.79 16.72 -14.64
CA HIS A 41 -3.94 16.02 -15.21
C HIS A 41 -3.83 14.52 -14.95
N SER A 42 -4.90 13.88 -14.45
CA SER A 42 -4.95 12.46 -14.06
C SER A 42 -4.30 11.49 -15.05
N LYS A 43 -4.55 11.68 -16.36
CA LYS A 43 -3.98 10.88 -17.47
C LYS A 43 -2.45 10.91 -17.60
N GLN A 44 -1.79 11.88 -16.98
CA GLN A 44 -0.33 11.99 -16.97
C GLN A 44 0.31 11.08 -15.93
N PHE A 45 -0.42 10.72 -14.87
CA PHE A 45 0.04 9.75 -13.91
C PHE A 45 0.06 8.35 -14.52
N TYR A 46 0.98 7.54 -14.04
CA TYR A 46 1.04 6.12 -14.34
C TYR A 46 1.48 5.37 -13.08
N CYS A 47 0.93 4.17 -12.90
CA CYS A 47 1.41 3.21 -11.93
C CYS A 47 1.57 1.86 -12.61
N LYS A 48 2.77 1.28 -12.51
CA LYS A 48 3.09 -0.06 -12.99
C LYS A 48 3.29 -0.94 -11.77
N ILE A 49 2.47 -1.97 -11.68
CA ILE A 49 2.54 -2.97 -10.63
C ILE A 49 3.12 -4.24 -11.25
N GLN A 50 4.23 -4.71 -10.70
CA GLN A 50 4.85 -5.98 -11.05
C GLN A 50 4.83 -6.89 -9.82
N SER A 51 5.11 -8.18 -10.04
CA SER A 51 5.00 -9.20 -8.99
C SER A 51 5.71 -8.84 -7.70
N LYS A 52 6.82 -8.09 -7.70
CA LYS A 52 7.56 -7.72 -6.48
C LYS A 52 8.12 -6.29 -6.59
N HIS A 53 7.52 -5.46 -7.42
CA HIS A 53 8.06 -4.15 -7.74
C HIS A 53 6.93 -3.19 -8.13
N ILE A 54 7.06 -1.93 -7.73
CA ILE A 54 6.08 -0.89 -8.01
C ILE A 54 6.79 0.36 -8.53
N GLU A 55 6.24 0.91 -9.61
CA GLU A 55 6.69 2.16 -10.21
C GLU A 55 5.52 3.13 -10.37
N LEU A 56 5.62 4.31 -9.78
CA LEU A 56 4.64 5.38 -9.85
C LEU A 56 5.33 6.66 -10.31
N GLY A 57 4.72 7.40 -11.23
CA GLY A 57 5.24 8.70 -11.64
C GLY A 57 4.33 9.49 -12.56
N ILE A 58 4.85 10.62 -13.03
CA ILE A 58 4.23 11.47 -14.05
C ILE A 58 4.99 11.23 -15.36
N LYS A 59 4.26 10.92 -16.44
CA LYS A 59 4.86 10.69 -17.77
C LYS A 59 5.81 11.84 -18.15
N GLY A 60 7.02 11.49 -18.58
CA GLY A 60 8.07 12.45 -18.95
C GLY A 60 8.95 12.95 -17.80
N ASN A 61 8.67 12.56 -16.55
CA ASN A 61 9.49 12.87 -15.37
C ASN A 61 10.12 11.59 -14.80
N PRO A 62 11.17 11.72 -13.95
CA PRO A 62 11.62 10.61 -13.11
C PRO A 62 10.47 10.06 -12.26
N PRO A 63 10.43 8.73 -12.02
CA PRO A 63 9.38 8.12 -11.20
C PRO A 63 9.44 8.66 -9.77
N TYR A 64 8.27 8.95 -9.21
CA TYR A 64 8.12 9.33 -7.81
C TYR A 64 8.45 8.18 -6.87
N LEU A 65 7.99 6.97 -7.21
CA LEU A 65 8.26 5.74 -6.48
C LEU A 65 8.76 4.70 -7.48
N ASN A 66 9.88 4.06 -7.19
CA ASN A 66 10.47 3.02 -8.02
C ASN A 66 11.24 2.04 -7.13
N HIS A 67 10.50 1.12 -6.50
CA HIS A 67 11.03 0.28 -5.43
C HIS A 67 10.50 -1.15 -5.46
N GLU A 68 11.29 -2.06 -4.87
CA GLU A 68 10.83 -3.42 -4.59
C GLU A 68 9.76 -3.43 -3.49
N LEU A 69 8.75 -4.27 -3.69
CA LEU A 69 7.75 -4.58 -2.67
C LEU A 69 8.35 -5.56 -1.66
N THR A 70 7.88 -5.48 -0.42
CA THR A 70 8.31 -6.39 0.66
C THR A 70 8.08 -7.85 0.30
N CYS A 71 6.94 -8.18 -0.31
CA CYS A 71 6.59 -9.54 -0.73
C CYS A 71 5.86 -9.51 -2.08
N PRO A 72 5.72 -10.68 -2.74
CA PRO A 72 5.10 -10.71 -4.04
C PRO A 72 3.58 -10.51 -4.01
N VAL A 73 3.05 -9.93 -5.09
CA VAL A 73 1.63 -9.61 -5.30
C VAL A 73 1.09 -10.30 -6.56
N LYS A 74 -0.23 -10.45 -6.63
CA LYS A 74 -0.95 -10.92 -7.83
C LYS A 74 -1.23 -9.72 -8.73
N THR A 75 -0.45 -9.56 -9.78
CA THR A 75 -0.54 -8.41 -10.69
C THR A 75 -1.89 -8.28 -11.38
N ASP A 76 -2.57 -9.39 -11.59
CA ASP A 76 -3.84 -9.51 -12.31
C ASP A 76 -5.03 -9.03 -11.45
N SER A 77 -4.87 -9.05 -10.13
CA SER A 77 -5.86 -8.60 -9.15
C SER A 77 -5.48 -7.29 -8.48
N SER A 78 -4.27 -6.79 -8.74
CA SER A 78 -3.79 -5.51 -8.21
C SER A 78 -4.12 -4.39 -9.19
N PHE A 79 -4.57 -3.25 -8.67
CA PHE A 79 -4.97 -2.10 -9.49
C PHE A 79 -4.70 -0.80 -8.76
N TRP A 80 -4.91 0.32 -9.45
CA TRP A 80 -4.85 1.64 -8.84
C TRP A 80 -6.00 2.51 -9.34
N THR A 81 -6.49 3.37 -8.47
CA THR A 81 -7.49 4.40 -8.75
C THR A 81 -6.92 5.77 -8.39
N LEU A 82 -7.55 6.80 -8.94
CA LEU A 82 -7.25 8.19 -8.62
C LEU A 82 -8.57 8.85 -8.24
N GLU A 83 -8.68 9.24 -6.97
CA GLU A 83 -9.89 9.78 -6.35
C GLU A 83 -9.49 11.02 -5.54
N ASP A 84 -10.13 12.17 -5.80
CA ASP A 84 -9.92 13.43 -5.06
C ASP A 84 -8.44 13.80 -4.83
N ASP A 85 -7.64 13.78 -5.90
CA ASP A 85 -6.18 14.04 -5.88
C ASP A 85 -5.36 13.05 -5.03
N VAL A 86 -5.94 11.90 -4.67
CA VAL A 86 -5.28 10.78 -3.99
C VAL A 86 -5.15 9.61 -4.95
N MET A 87 -3.92 9.15 -5.13
CA MET A 87 -3.65 7.88 -5.79
C MET A 87 -3.83 6.75 -4.79
N HIS A 88 -4.81 5.89 -4.99
CA HIS A 88 -5.02 4.69 -4.19
C HIS A 88 -4.57 3.46 -4.98
N ILE A 89 -3.58 2.75 -4.46
CA ILE A 89 -3.00 1.56 -5.06
C ILE A 89 -3.39 0.37 -4.20
N THR A 90 -4.11 -0.58 -4.79
CA THR A 90 -4.54 -1.82 -4.16
C THR A 90 -3.69 -2.96 -4.68
N LEU A 91 -2.90 -3.57 -3.79
CA LEU A 91 -2.02 -4.67 -4.09
C LEU A 91 -2.55 -5.95 -3.45
N THR A 92 -2.95 -6.93 -4.27
CA THR A 92 -3.38 -8.24 -3.77
C THR A 92 -2.18 -9.10 -3.41
N LYS A 93 -2.06 -9.49 -2.14
CA LYS A 93 -0.99 -10.36 -1.64
C LYS A 93 -1.00 -11.69 -2.37
N ARG A 94 0.18 -12.18 -2.76
CA ARG A 94 0.32 -13.56 -3.25
C ARG A 94 0.05 -14.55 -2.11
N ASP A 95 0.64 -14.29 -0.96
CA ASP A 95 0.52 -15.09 0.25
C ASP A 95 -0.51 -14.46 1.22
N LYS A 96 -1.76 -14.93 1.15
CA LYS A 96 -2.86 -14.43 1.99
C LYS A 96 -2.50 -14.59 3.48
N GLY A 97 -2.74 -13.54 4.25
CA GLY A 97 -2.50 -13.48 5.69
C GLY A 97 -1.07 -13.16 6.10
N GLN A 98 -0.15 -13.00 5.15
CA GLN A 98 1.19 -12.52 5.47
C GLN A 98 1.12 -11.06 5.95
N THR A 99 1.65 -10.79 7.14
CA THR A 99 1.75 -9.43 7.70
C THR A 99 2.96 -8.73 7.12
N TRP A 100 2.75 -7.53 6.56
CA TRP A 100 3.84 -6.70 6.04
C TRP A 100 4.17 -5.62 7.06
N ALA A 101 5.45 -5.43 7.39
CA ALA A 101 5.88 -4.30 8.22
C ALA A 101 6.00 -2.98 7.42
N SER A 102 6.01 -3.08 6.09
CA SER A 102 5.94 -1.96 5.15
C SER A 102 5.55 -2.48 3.75
N PRO A 103 4.85 -1.69 2.90
CA PRO A 103 4.67 -1.98 1.48
C PRO A 103 5.99 -2.04 0.72
N ILE A 104 6.94 -1.17 1.08
CA ILE A 104 8.19 -0.96 0.35
C ILE A 104 9.35 -1.59 1.10
N MET A 105 10.14 -2.40 0.40
CA MET A 105 11.28 -3.09 0.98
C MET A 105 12.32 -2.09 1.49
N GLY A 106 12.65 -2.16 2.78
CA GLY A 106 13.67 -1.33 3.42
C GLY A 106 13.28 0.13 3.69
N GLN A 107 12.02 0.52 3.47
CA GLN A 107 11.53 1.88 3.73
C GLN A 107 10.29 1.85 4.62
N GLY A 108 10.14 2.81 5.53
CA GLY A 108 8.92 2.98 6.31
C GLY A 108 8.49 1.77 7.13
N GLN A 109 9.45 0.96 7.58
CA GLN A 109 9.18 -0.20 8.43
C GLN A 109 8.54 0.27 9.74
N LEU A 110 7.43 -0.38 10.08
CA LEU A 110 6.79 -0.21 11.37
C LEU A 110 7.69 -0.71 12.50
N ASP A 111 7.56 -0.05 13.65
CA ASP A 111 8.17 -0.54 14.88
C ASP A 111 7.71 -1.98 15.17
N PRO A 112 8.56 -2.82 15.80
CA PRO A 112 8.22 -4.21 16.11
C PRO A 112 6.92 -4.35 16.91
N TYR A 113 6.65 -3.40 17.81
CA TYR A 113 5.42 -3.37 18.59
C TYR A 113 4.18 -3.15 17.73
N VAL A 114 4.24 -2.21 16.79
CA VAL A 114 3.10 -1.93 15.88
C VAL A 114 2.91 -3.08 14.91
N THR A 115 4.00 -3.69 14.44
CA THR A 115 3.95 -4.90 13.59
C THR A 115 3.28 -6.07 14.32
N ASP A 116 3.59 -6.29 15.60
CA ASP A 116 2.93 -7.31 16.43
C ASP A 116 1.43 -7.04 16.62
N GLN A 117 1.05 -5.77 16.83
CA GLN A 117 -0.36 -5.37 16.91
C GLN A 117 -1.10 -5.65 15.60
N GLU A 118 -0.50 -5.32 14.45
CA GLU A 118 -1.06 -5.61 13.13
C GLU A 118 -1.20 -7.11 12.88
N GLN A 119 -0.19 -7.90 13.25
CA GLN A 119 -0.25 -9.35 13.14
C GLN A 119 -1.40 -9.93 13.96
N LYS A 120 -1.59 -9.46 15.21
CA LYS A 120 -2.71 -9.87 16.07
C LYS A 120 -4.06 -9.49 15.46
N ARG A 121 -4.17 -8.29 14.89
CA ARG A 121 -5.39 -7.84 14.19
C ARG A 121 -5.72 -8.73 13.00
N LEU A 122 -4.73 -9.07 12.18
CA LEU A 122 -4.90 -9.97 11.04
C LEU A 122 -5.27 -11.40 11.48
N MET A 123 -4.67 -11.91 12.56
CA MET A 123 -5.06 -13.21 13.13
C MET A 123 -6.52 -13.23 13.58
N LEU A 124 -6.98 -12.16 14.25
CA LEU A 124 -8.38 -12.01 14.65
C LEU A 124 -9.32 -11.92 13.44
N GLN A 125 -8.92 -11.19 12.39
CA GLN A 125 -9.67 -11.15 11.14
C GLN A 125 -9.80 -12.54 10.52
N ARG A 126 -8.72 -13.33 10.50
CA ARG A 126 -8.72 -14.68 9.93
C ARG A 126 -9.68 -15.60 10.68
N PHE A 127 -9.66 -15.57 12.00
CA PHE A 127 -10.54 -16.37 12.84
C PHE A 127 -12.04 -16.04 12.64
N GLN A 128 -12.36 -14.81 12.23
CA GLN A 128 -13.75 -14.41 11.94
C GLN A 128 -14.20 -14.73 10.52
N GLU A 129 -13.26 -14.95 9.58
CA GLU A 129 -13.56 -15.39 8.21
C GLU A 129 -13.80 -16.91 8.12
N GLU A 130 -13.32 -17.68 9.11
CA GLU A 130 -13.55 -19.12 9.27
C GLU A 130 -14.90 -19.43 9.93
#